data_AF-A0A1Q9DFS9-F1
#
_entry.id   AF-A0A1Q9DFS9-F1
#
_cell.length_a   1.000
_cell.length_b   1.000
_cell.length_c   1.000
_cell.angle_alpha   90.00
_cell.angle_beta   90.00
_cell.angle_gamma   90.00
#
_symmetry.space_group_name_H-M   'P 1'
#
loop_
_entity.id
_entity.type
_entity.pdbx_description
1 polymer ?
#
loop_
_entity_poly.entity_id
_entity_poly.type
_entity_poly.pdbx_seq_one_letter_code
_entity_poly.pdbx_strand_id
1 'polypeptide(L)'
;MLGTLLRHLARGPVCSSFSCAVTPSWRSKEFPAGRPGLKTCQADKVRRGNAMLEFILNVVVLCERLEIVYIIENPLNSWMWAQPAWEGCKSRGSSWDFICDYCVFGTAWKKPTRFRTNGQLGGQRMRCSRDHRHLALRGRVAGKGISATKLAEPYPRRLCVLLAQALAQDANWIVDKRPLDISRCAKCSNCRIGEAQNPGPGRRAPRPDVQLRDIQLVQPATAALQNSVWAKFLFWVKAGTDDDGVVHATANPELLVELLCAYGQVLYSSEAEGPIPSRNRHPNAAMEDEAFLPVFIASAQRSSASPPGLTPAGRALKRDARRDARFLQWIGLVE
;
A
#
# COMPACT_ATOMS: atom_id res chain seq x y z
N MET A 1 -5.18 -27.74 -40.18
CA MET A 1 -4.81 -26.32 -40.06
C MET A 1 -5.90 -25.55 -39.32
N LEU A 2 -5.91 -25.57 -37.98
CA LEU A 2 -6.88 -24.82 -37.16
C LEU A 2 -6.35 -23.44 -36.69
N GLY A 3 -5.02 -23.25 -36.73
CA GLY A 3 -4.37 -21.99 -36.33
C GLY A 3 -4.54 -20.81 -37.29
N THR A 4 -5.20 -21.01 -38.44
CA THR A 4 -5.44 -19.93 -39.42
C THR A 4 -6.72 -19.14 -39.18
N LEU A 5 -7.72 -19.70 -38.47
CA LEU A 5 -9.02 -19.06 -38.25
C LEU A 5 -9.15 -18.40 -36.86
N LEU A 6 -8.66 -19.04 -35.80
CA LEU A 6 -8.65 -18.49 -34.44
C LEU A 6 -7.22 -18.11 -34.04
N ARG A 7 -6.96 -16.81 -33.91
CA ARG A 7 -5.62 -16.28 -33.57
C ARG A 7 -5.49 -15.82 -32.13
N HIS A 8 -6.61 -15.60 -31.45
CA HIS A 8 -6.61 -15.09 -30.09
C HIS A 8 -7.75 -15.61 -29.21
N LEU A 9 -7.47 -15.90 -27.93
CA LEU A 9 -8.44 -16.25 -26.89
C LEU A 9 -8.42 -15.22 -25.75
N ALA A 10 -9.56 -14.56 -25.48
CA ALA A 10 -9.74 -13.74 -24.27
C ALA A 10 -10.76 -14.37 -23.32
N ARG A 11 -10.41 -14.56 -22.05
CA ARG A 11 -11.34 -15.05 -21.02
C ARG A 11 -11.18 -14.35 -19.67
N GLY A 12 -12.31 -13.92 -19.12
CA GLY A 12 -12.46 -13.50 -17.72
C GLY A 12 -13.39 -14.46 -16.99
N PRO A 13 -12.90 -15.58 -16.41
CA PRO A 13 -13.74 -16.51 -15.68
C PRO A 13 -14.52 -15.84 -14.55
N VAL A 14 -15.72 -16.37 -14.29
CA VAL A 14 -16.63 -15.82 -13.28
C VAL A 14 -15.93 -15.80 -11.92
N CYS A 15 -15.84 -14.61 -11.34
CA CYS A 15 -15.07 -14.38 -10.11
C CYS A 15 -15.89 -14.51 -8.82
N SER A 16 -17.17 -14.91 -8.90
CA SER A 16 -18.10 -14.88 -7.77
C SER A 16 -17.65 -15.75 -6.58
N SER A 17 -17.07 -16.92 -6.83
CA SER A 17 -16.51 -17.79 -5.78
C SER A 17 -14.99 -17.61 -5.58
N PHE A 18 -14.30 -16.97 -6.52
CA PHE A 18 -12.85 -16.71 -6.44
C PHE A 18 -12.51 -15.35 -5.80
N SER A 19 -13.48 -14.46 -5.67
CA SER A 19 -13.27 -13.14 -5.09
C SER A 19 -12.89 -13.21 -3.62
N CYS A 20 -11.81 -12.53 -3.25
CA CYS A 20 -11.42 -12.31 -1.85
C CYS A 20 -12.36 -11.37 -1.08
N ALA A 21 -13.35 -10.78 -1.74
CA ALA A 21 -14.37 -9.95 -1.09
C ALA A 21 -15.54 -10.76 -0.50
N VAL A 22 -15.63 -12.06 -0.81
CA VAL A 22 -16.66 -12.94 -0.24
C VAL A 22 -16.44 -13.05 1.28
N THR A 23 -17.47 -12.71 2.05
CA THR A 23 -17.43 -12.68 3.52
C THR A 23 -18.61 -13.49 4.07
N PRO A 24 -18.39 -14.52 4.91
CA PRO A 24 -17.09 -15.10 5.26
C PRO A 24 -16.41 -15.74 4.04
N SER A 25 -15.07 -15.80 4.03
CA SER A 25 -14.31 -16.33 2.89
C SER A 25 -14.56 -17.82 2.69
N TRP A 26 -14.97 -18.23 1.48
CA TRP A 26 -15.21 -19.64 1.13
C TRP A 26 -13.95 -20.42 0.77
N ARG A 27 -12.82 -19.72 0.59
CA ARG A 27 -11.52 -20.29 0.24
C ARG A 27 -10.45 -19.77 1.20
N SER A 28 -9.33 -20.47 1.27
CA SER A 28 -8.15 -20.04 2.03
C SER A 28 -6.88 -20.47 1.29
N LYS A 29 -5.71 -20.13 1.84
CA LYS A 29 -4.44 -20.61 1.30
C LYS A 29 -4.32 -22.14 1.41
N GLU A 30 -4.81 -22.69 2.51
CA GLU A 30 -4.81 -24.13 2.80
C GLU A 30 -5.90 -24.85 1.97
N PHE A 31 -7.05 -24.20 1.79
CA PHE A 31 -8.19 -24.72 1.04
C PHE A 31 -8.52 -23.81 -0.15
N PRO A 32 -7.63 -23.69 -1.16
CA PRO A 32 -7.86 -22.81 -2.29
C PRO A 32 -9.05 -23.29 -3.10
N ALA A 33 -9.28 -24.60 -3.19
CA ALA A 33 -10.39 -25.21 -3.91
C ALA A 33 -11.74 -25.14 -3.17
N GLY A 34 -11.79 -24.62 -1.93
CA GLY A 34 -12.99 -24.53 -1.10
C GLY A 34 -12.77 -25.05 0.32
N ARG A 35 -13.19 -24.30 1.34
CA ARG A 35 -13.11 -24.72 2.75
C ARG A 35 -14.03 -25.91 3.05
N PRO A 36 -13.68 -26.75 4.04
CA PRO A 36 -14.63 -27.72 4.59
C PRO A 36 -15.81 -27.01 5.27
N GLY A 37 -16.97 -27.66 5.31
CA GLY A 37 -18.18 -27.16 6.00
C GLY A 37 -18.94 -26.04 5.28
N LEU A 38 -18.67 -25.80 3.99
CA LEU A 38 -19.47 -24.86 3.20
C LEU A 38 -20.92 -25.34 3.06
N LYS A 39 -21.87 -24.39 3.07
CA LYS A 39 -23.26 -24.68 2.72
C LYS A 39 -23.33 -25.23 1.30
N THR A 40 -24.29 -26.10 1.01
CA THR A 40 -24.45 -26.74 -0.31
C THR A 40 -24.37 -25.75 -1.47
N CYS A 41 -25.11 -24.64 -1.38
CA CYS A 41 -25.13 -23.61 -2.43
C CYS A 41 -23.77 -22.88 -2.61
N GLN A 42 -22.95 -22.80 -1.55
CA GLN A 42 -21.61 -22.22 -1.59
C GLN A 42 -20.63 -23.22 -2.23
N ALA A 43 -20.68 -24.48 -1.77
CA ALA A 43 -19.91 -25.58 -2.32
C ALA A 43 -20.19 -25.75 -3.83
N ASP A 44 -21.45 -25.62 -4.26
CA ASP A 44 -21.83 -25.65 -5.68
C ASP A 44 -21.20 -24.54 -6.51
N LYS A 45 -21.14 -23.32 -5.97
CA LYS A 45 -20.49 -22.18 -6.66
C LYS A 45 -18.99 -22.32 -6.71
N VAL A 46 -18.40 -22.87 -5.65
CA VAL A 46 -16.98 -23.17 -5.58
C VAL A 46 -16.61 -24.25 -6.61
N ARG A 47 -17.34 -25.37 -6.64
CA ARG A 47 -17.15 -26.46 -7.60
C ARG A 47 -17.26 -25.97 -9.05
N ARG A 48 -18.31 -25.21 -9.37
CA ARG A 48 -18.47 -24.61 -10.72
C ARG A 48 -17.32 -23.68 -11.08
N GLY A 49 -16.83 -22.89 -10.13
CA GLY A 49 -15.64 -22.05 -10.32
C GLY A 49 -14.40 -22.87 -10.66
N ASN A 50 -14.15 -23.95 -9.91
CA ASN A 50 -13.01 -24.85 -10.14
C ASN A 50 -13.10 -25.52 -11.52
N ALA A 51 -14.25 -26.12 -11.84
CA ALA A 51 -14.49 -26.77 -13.13
C ALA A 51 -14.35 -25.79 -14.31
N MET A 52 -14.84 -24.55 -14.17
CA MET A 52 -14.67 -23.51 -15.20
C MET A 52 -13.19 -23.17 -15.40
N LEU A 53 -12.41 -23.07 -14.32
CA LEU A 53 -10.99 -22.83 -14.42
C LEU A 53 -10.29 -23.99 -15.11
N GLU A 54 -10.52 -25.24 -14.69
CA GLU A 54 -9.94 -26.43 -15.32
C GLU A 54 -10.25 -26.49 -16.81
N PHE A 55 -11.50 -26.22 -17.21
CA PHE A 55 -11.88 -26.12 -18.61
C PHE A 55 -11.06 -25.05 -19.34
N ILE A 56 -10.93 -23.85 -18.79
CA ILE A 56 -10.14 -22.76 -19.39
C ILE A 56 -8.67 -23.18 -19.52
N LEU A 57 -8.10 -23.85 -18.53
CA LEU A 57 -6.70 -24.28 -18.58
C LEU A 57 -6.47 -25.37 -19.63
N ASN A 58 -7.43 -26.28 -19.81
CA ASN A 58 -7.38 -27.22 -20.93
C ASN A 58 -7.39 -26.50 -22.29
N VAL A 59 -8.18 -25.44 -22.43
CA VAL A 59 -8.16 -24.59 -23.63
C VAL A 59 -6.81 -23.86 -23.76
N VAL A 60 -6.23 -23.36 -22.67
CA VAL A 60 -4.90 -22.73 -22.69
C VAL A 60 -3.83 -23.71 -23.17
N VAL A 61 -3.84 -24.96 -22.71
CA VAL A 61 -2.92 -26.00 -23.19
C VAL A 61 -3.07 -26.22 -24.70
N LEU A 62 -4.30 -26.19 -25.23
CA LEU A 62 -4.53 -26.25 -26.67
C LEU A 62 -4.02 -25.00 -27.38
N CYS A 63 -4.21 -23.80 -26.81
CA CYS A 63 -3.66 -22.57 -27.35
C CYS A 63 -2.13 -22.61 -27.43
N GLU A 64 -1.46 -23.06 -26.37
CA GLU A 64 0.01 -23.22 -26.35
C GLU A 64 0.47 -24.21 -27.45
N ARG A 65 -0.24 -25.33 -27.64
CA ARG A 65 0.09 -26.33 -28.68
C ARG A 65 -0.17 -25.85 -30.11
N LEU A 66 -1.12 -24.95 -30.30
CA LEU A 66 -1.54 -24.44 -31.61
C LEU A 66 -0.98 -23.05 -31.91
N GLU A 67 -0.08 -22.53 -31.06
CA GLU A 67 0.51 -21.19 -31.17
C GLU A 67 -0.55 -20.07 -31.22
N ILE A 68 -1.67 -20.27 -30.52
CA ILE A 68 -2.73 -19.27 -30.37
C ILE A 68 -2.39 -18.37 -29.19
N VAL A 69 -2.48 -17.06 -29.41
CA VAL A 69 -2.27 -16.07 -28.35
C VAL A 69 -3.46 -16.10 -27.39
N TYR A 70 -3.25 -15.97 -26.09
CA TYR A 70 -4.32 -15.93 -25.12
C TYR A 70 -4.11 -14.88 -24.04
N ILE A 71 -5.22 -14.47 -23.42
CA ILE A 71 -5.23 -13.66 -22.20
C ILE A 71 -6.33 -14.15 -21.24
N ILE A 72 -5.92 -14.49 -20.02
CA ILE A 72 -6.81 -14.86 -18.92
C ILE A 72 -6.76 -13.77 -17.85
N GLU A 73 -7.91 -13.15 -17.54
CA GLU A 73 -7.99 -12.04 -16.59
C GLU A 73 -8.74 -12.40 -15.31
N ASN A 74 -8.25 -11.89 -14.19
CA ASN A 74 -8.98 -11.82 -12.93
C ASN A 74 -8.29 -10.79 -12.01
N PRO A 75 -9.00 -10.20 -11.02
CA PRO A 75 -8.38 -9.47 -9.92
C PRO A 75 -7.08 -10.11 -9.41
N LEU A 76 -6.05 -9.29 -9.16
CA LEU A 76 -4.70 -9.75 -8.82
C LEU A 76 -4.66 -10.69 -7.59
N ASN A 77 -5.54 -10.43 -6.63
CA ASN A 77 -5.63 -11.20 -5.39
C ASN A 77 -6.67 -12.32 -5.44
N SER A 78 -7.23 -12.64 -6.61
CA SER A 78 -8.24 -13.69 -6.77
C SER A 78 -7.73 -15.05 -6.33
N TRP A 79 -8.57 -15.84 -5.66
CA TRP A 79 -8.28 -17.24 -5.33
C TRP A 79 -8.11 -18.12 -6.57
N MET A 80 -8.53 -17.65 -7.74
CA MET A 80 -8.28 -18.33 -9.01
C MET A 80 -6.78 -18.56 -9.23
N TRP A 81 -5.92 -17.62 -8.85
CA TRP A 81 -4.47 -17.72 -9.04
C TRP A 81 -3.77 -18.67 -8.07
N ALA A 82 -4.48 -19.10 -7.03
CA ALA A 82 -3.98 -20.04 -6.03
C ALA A 82 -4.45 -21.48 -6.28
N GLN A 83 -5.18 -21.73 -7.37
CA GLN A 83 -5.67 -23.09 -7.66
C GLN A 83 -4.52 -24.00 -8.13
N PRO A 84 -4.47 -25.26 -7.67
CA PRO A 84 -3.52 -26.24 -8.16
C PRO A 84 -3.63 -26.51 -9.67
N ALA A 85 -4.81 -26.27 -10.26
CA ALA A 85 -5.06 -26.50 -11.69
C ALA A 85 -4.04 -25.79 -12.61
N TRP A 86 -3.38 -24.73 -12.15
CA TRP A 86 -2.30 -24.05 -12.88
C TRP A 86 -1.01 -24.86 -13.03
N GLU A 87 -0.82 -25.95 -12.26
CA GLU A 87 0.38 -26.79 -12.31
C GLU A 87 0.57 -27.49 -13.66
N GLY A 88 -0.52 -27.78 -14.37
CA GLY A 88 -0.49 -28.39 -15.71
C GLY A 88 -0.08 -27.46 -16.84
N CYS A 89 -0.03 -26.14 -16.61
CA CYS A 89 0.41 -25.17 -17.60
C CYS A 89 1.93 -24.94 -17.46
N LYS A 90 2.68 -25.11 -18.56
CA LYS A 90 4.15 -24.98 -18.58
C LYS A 90 4.65 -23.56 -18.23
N SER A 91 3.78 -22.55 -18.30
CA SER A 91 4.04 -21.13 -18.02
C SER A 91 3.91 -20.77 -16.53
N ARG A 92 4.84 -21.25 -15.67
CA ARG A 92 4.81 -21.01 -14.21
C ARG A 92 5.41 -19.66 -13.74
N GLY A 93 5.84 -18.79 -14.65
CA GLY A 93 6.62 -17.58 -14.34
C GLY A 93 5.86 -16.25 -14.31
N SER A 94 6.39 -15.27 -13.57
CA SER A 94 5.91 -13.88 -13.59
C SER A 94 6.11 -13.16 -14.93
N SER A 95 6.94 -13.72 -15.82
CA SER A 95 7.14 -13.25 -17.19
C SER A 95 5.91 -13.37 -18.09
N TRP A 96 4.85 -14.04 -17.64
CA TRP A 96 3.59 -14.22 -18.37
C TRP A 96 2.46 -13.35 -17.83
N ASP A 97 2.68 -12.69 -16.70
CA ASP A 97 1.66 -11.89 -16.04
C ASP A 97 1.84 -10.41 -16.43
N PHE A 98 0.86 -9.84 -17.12
CA PHE A 98 0.65 -8.40 -17.16
C PHE A 98 -0.14 -7.99 -15.91
N ILE A 99 0.43 -7.11 -15.10
CA ILE A 99 -0.22 -6.63 -13.87
C ILE A 99 -0.49 -5.14 -13.96
N CYS A 100 -1.75 -4.74 -13.85
CA CYS A 100 -2.12 -3.35 -13.85
C CYS A 100 -3.12 -2.99 -12.75
N ASP A 101 -3.11 -1.73 -12.31
CA ASP A 101 -4.11 -1.18 -11.41
C ASP A 101 -5.04 -0.26 -12.22
N TYR A 102 -6.36 -0.48 -12.23
CA TYR A 102 -7.28 0.26 -13.12
C TYR A 102 -7.25 1.79 -12.99
N CYS A 103 -6.79 2.32 -11.85
CA CYS A 103 -6.70 3.76 -11.64
C CYS A 103 -5.68 4.43 -12.58
N VAL A 104 -4.63 3.72 -13.02
CA VAL A 104 -3.67 4.24 -14.02
C VAL A 104 -4.33 4.49 -15.39
N PHE A 105 -5.51 3.92 -15.60
CA PHE A 105 -6.34 4.11 -16.79
C PHE A 105 -7.51 5.09 -16.57
N GLY A 106 -7.48 5.86 -15.47
CA GLY A 106 -8.42 6.95 -15.21
C GLY A 106 -9.65 6.59 -14.37
N THR A 107 -9.68 5.42 -13.73
CA THR A 107 -10.77 5.11 -12.77
C THR A 107 -10.52 5.73 -11.41
N ALA A 108 -11.60 6.11 -10.71
CA ALA A 108 -11.54 6.69 -9.37
C ALA A 108 -11.21 5.66 -8.27
N TRP A 109 -11.11 4.37 -8.61
CA TRP A 109 -10.82 3.29 -7.68
C TRP A 109 -9.59 2.50 -8.10
N LYS A 110 -8.92 1.90 -7.12
CA LYS A 110 -7.87 0.94 -7.39
C LYS A 110 -8.48 -0.46 -7.53
N LYS A 111 -8.44 -1.01 -8.74
CA LYS A 111 -8.69 -2.44 -8.98
C LYS A 111 -7.42 -3.07 -9.52
N PRO A 112 -6.61 -3.72 -8.66
CA PRO A 112 -5.46 -4.49 -9.10
C PRO A 112 -5.94 -5.71 -9.87
N THR A 113 -5.47 -5.85 -11.10
CA THR A 113 -5.86 -6.90 -12.02
C THR A 113 -4.62 -7.59 -12.58
N ARG A 114 -4.72 -8.92 -12.72
CA ARG A 114 -3.71 -9.74 -13.37
C ARG A 114 -4.30 -10.28 -14.67
N PHE A 115 -3.50 -10.18 -15.73
CA PHE A 115 -3.74 -10.81 -17.01
C PHE A 115 -2.61 -11.80 -17.25
N ARG A 116 -2.92 -13.09 -17.35
CA ARG A 116 -1.96 -14.11 -17.75
C ARG A 116 -2.02 -14.30 -19.25
N THR A 117 -0.88 -14.17 -19.93
CA THR A 117 -0.80 -14.16 -21.39
C THR A 117 0.52 -14.74 -21.88
N ASN A 118 0.51 -15.30 -23.08
CA ASN A 118 1.70 -15.68 -23.86
C ASN A 118 2.12 -14.60 -24.89
N GLY A 119 1.42 -13.46 -24.91
CA GLY A 119 1.68 -12.34 -25.80
C GLY A 119 2.61 -11.29 -25.22
N GLN A 120 2.81 -10.20 -25.96
CA GLN A 120 3.82 -9.17 -25.66
C GLN A 120 3.63 -8.45 -24.32
N LEU A 121 2.41 -8.44 -23.76
CA LEU A 121 2.13 -7.82 -22.46
C LEU A 121 2.73 -8.62 -21.28
N GLY A 122 3.11 -9.88 -21.49
CA GLY A 122 3.71 -10.73 -20.47
C GLY A 122 4.88 -10.07 -19.75
N GLY A 123 4.89 -10.14 -18.42
CA GLY A 123 5.98 -9.60 -17.59
C GLY A 123 5.94 -8.09 -17.37
N GLN A 124 5.07 -7.36 -18.07
CA GLN A 124 4.95 -5.91 -17.94
C GLN A 124 4.06 -5.52 -16.75
N ARG A 125 4.28 -4.33 -16.17
CA ARG A 125 3.44 -3.81 -15.09
C ARG A 125 3.12 -2.33 -15.23
N MET A 126 1.88 -1.99 -14.88
CA MET A 126 1.38 -0.61 -14.77
C MET A 126 0.70 -0.42 -13.42
N ARG A 127 1.49 -0.10 -12.38
CA ARG A 127 1.02 0.01 -11.01
C ARG A 127 0.70 1.46 -10.66
N CYS A 128 -0.23 1.61 -9.72
CA CYS A 128 -0.58 2.90 -9.15
C CYS A 128 0.61 3.50 -8.39
N SER A 129 1.01 4.72 -8.76
CA SER A 129 1.99 5.59 -8.07
C SER A 129 1.57 6.01 -6.66
N ARG A 130 0.26 5.88 -6.34
CA ARG A 130 -0.36 6.28 -5.06
C ARG A 130 -0.34 7.78 -4.78
N ASP A 131 -0.24 8.59 -5.82
CA ASP A 131 -0.33 10.06 -5.78
C ASP A 131 -1.78 10.60 -5.76
N HIS A 132 -2.78 9.72 -5.75
CA HIS A 132 -4.20 10.08 -5.74
C HIS A 132 -4.99 9.23 -4.75
N ARG A 133 -6.18 9.74 -4.37
CA ARG A 133 -7.12 9.06 -3.47
C ARG A 133 -8.00 8.09 -4.24
N HIS A 134 -8.16 6.88 -3.71
CA HIS A 134 -9.05 5.87 -4.29
C HIS A 134 -10.39 5.79 -3.56
N LEU A 135 -11.47 5.62 -4.32
CA LEU A 135 -12.75 5.16 -3.81
C LEU A 135 -12.66 3.68 -3.39
N ALA A 136 -13.18 3.36 -2.21
CA ALA A 136 -13.18 2.00 -1.69
C ALA A 136 -14.25 1.15 -2.39
N LEU A 137 -13.84 0.02 -2.97
CA LEU A 137 -14.73 -0.95 -3.62
C LEU A 137 -15.32 -1.95 -2.61
N ARG A 138 -15.99 -1.46 -1.56
CA ARG A 138 -16.66 -2.29 -0.55
C ARG A 138 -18.08 -1.81 -0.31
N GLY A 139 -18.95 -2.76 0.05
CA GLY A 139 -20.35 -2.46 0.38
C GLY A 139 -21.17 -2.01 -0.83
N ARG A 140 -22.19 -1.19 -0.57
CA ARG A 140 -23.08 -0.61 -1.58
C ARG A 140 -22.71 0.85 -1.83
N VAL A 141 -22.92 1.30 -3.06
CA VAL A 141 -22.82 2.71 -3.42
C VAL A 141 -24.03 3.44 -2.83
N ALA A 142 -23.77 4.46 -2.01
CA ALA A 142 -24.81 5.29 -1.40
C ALA A 142 -25.74 5.88 -2.50
N GLY A 143 -27.05 5.81 -2.27
CA GLY A 143 -28.07 6.33 -3.18
C GLY A 143 -28.30 5.54 -4.48
N LYS A 144 -27.54 4.47 -4.76
CA LYS A 144 -27.70 3.66 -6.00
C LYS A 144 -28.10 2.20 -5.77
N GLY A 145 -28.03 1.69 -4.53
CA GLY A 145 -28.40 0.30 -4.19
C GLY A 145 -27.47 -0.79 -4.77
N ILE A 146 -26.56 -0.44 -5.66
CA ILE A 146 -25.64 -1.33 -6.37
C ILE A 146 -24.38 -1.59 -5.52
N SER A 147 -23.81 -2.80 -5.61
CA SER A 147 -22.53 -3.08 -4.95
C SER A 147 -21.40 -2.25 -5.55
N ALA A 148 -20.49 -1.73 -4.72
CA ALA A 148 -19.34 -0.97 -5.21
C ALA A 148 -18.47 -1.80 -6.18
N THR A 149 -18.48 -3.12 -6.05
CA THR A 149 -17.82 -4.05 -6.97
C THR A 149 -18.43 -4.07 -8.38
N LYS A 150 -19.76 -3.85 -8.50
CA LYS A 150 -20.44 -3.77 -9.80
C LYS A 150 -20.07 -2.48 -10.54
N LEU A 151 -19.85 -1.38 -9.82
CA LEU A 151 -19.31 -0.14 -10.41
C LEU A 151 -17.94 -0.36 -11.08
N ALA A 152 -17.13 -1.26 -10.51
CA ALA A 152 -15.81 -1.61 -10.99
C ALA A 152 -15.77 -2.84 -11.91
N GLU A 153 -16.92 -3.33 -12.37
CA GLU A 153 -17.03 -4.41 -13.35
C GLU A 153 -16.48 -4.01 -14.73
N PRO A 154 -16.85 -2.87 -15.34
CA PRO A 154 -16.40 -2.54 -16.69
C PRO A 154 -14.89 -2.28 -16.73
N TYR A 155 -14.27 -2.70 -17.82
CA TYR A 155 -12.89 -2.36 -18.13
C TYR A 155 -12.78 -0.87 -18.46
N PRO A 156 -11.77 -0.15 -17.93
CA PRO A 156 -11.51 1.23 -18.33
C PRO A 156 -11.24 1.31 -19.83
N ARG A 157 -11.83 2.29 -20.53
CA ARG A 157 -11.67 2.44 -21.99
C ARG A 157 -10.21 2.42 -22.44
N ARG A 158 -9.32 3.11 -21.72
CA ARG A 158 -7.88 3.15 -22.03
C ARG A 158 -7.20 1.79 -21.89
N LEU A 159 -7.65 0.96 -20.95
CA LEU A 159 -7.17 -0.42 -20.83
C LEU A 159 -7.66 -1.27 -22.00
N CYS A 160 -8.93 -1.12 -22.41
CA CYS A 160 -9.45 -1.83 -23.58
C CYS A 160 -8.66 -1.51 -24.86
N VAL A 161 -8.31 -0.23 -25.08
CA VAL A 161 -7.49 0.17 -26.23
C VAL A 161 -6.10 -0.47 -26.17
N LEU A 162 -5.44 -0.43 -25.00
CA LEU A 162 -4.14 -1.06 -24.80
C LEU A 162 -4.18 -2.56 -25.11
N LEU A 163 -5.15 -3.28 -24.55
CA LEU A 163 -5.33 -4.70 -24.77
C LEU A 163 -5.62 -4.99 -26.25
N ALA A 164 -6.56 -4.28 -26.86
CA ALA A 164 -6.91 -4.49 -28.27
C ALA A 164 -5.70 -4.31 -29.20
N GLN A 165 -4.89 -3.27 -28.98
CA GLN A 165 -3.69 -3.01 -29.79
C GLN A 165 -2.62 -4.10 -29.60
N ALA A 166 -2.33 -4.49 -28.36
CA ALA A 166 -1.36 -5.55 -28.08
C ALA A 166 -1.80 -6.88 -28.68
N LEU A 167 -3.07 -7.25 -28.48
CA LEU A 167 -3.62 -8.51 -28.98
C LEU A 167 -3.70 -8.54 -30.51
N ALA A 168 -4.01 -7.41 -31.17
CA ALA A 168 -4.02 -7.32 -32.62
C ALA A 168 -2.60 -7.45 -33.22
N GLN A 169 -1.58 -6.90 -32.55
CA GLN A 169 -0.18 -7.10 -32.94
C GLN A 169 0.27 -8.54 -32.72
N ASP A 170 -0.03 -9.13 -31.55
CA ASP A 170 0.31 -10.52 -31.24
C ASP A 170 -0.37 -11.51 -32.20
N ALA A 171 -1.59 -11.20 -32.66
CA ALA A 171 -2.32 -11.97 -33.68
C ALA A 171 -1.82 -11.73 -35.11
N ASN A 172 -0.83 -10.86 -35.33
CA ASN A 172 -0.33 -10.42 -36.63
C ASN A 172 -1.40 -9.74 -37.52
N TRP A 173 -2.39 -9.09 -36.92
CA TRP A 173 -3.35 -8.23 -37.64
C TRP A 173 -2.82 -6.81 -37.85
N ILE A 174 -1.92 -6.36 -36.98
CA ILE A 174 -1.18 -5.12 -37.13
C ILE A 174 0.29 -5.52 -37.33
N VAL A 175 0.80 -5.32 -38.54
CA VAL A 175 2.19 -5.61 -38.92
C VAL A 175 3.04 -4.34 -38.90
N ASP A 176 4.38 -4.51 -38.96
CA ASP A 176 5.38 -3.43 -39.04
C ASP A 176 5.35 -2.43 -37.87
N LYS A 177 4.85 -2.86 -36.72
CA LYS A 177 4.92 -2.10 -35.47
C LYS A 177 5.82 -2.82 -34.49
N ARG A 178 6.64 -2.04 -33.78
CA ARG A 178 7.43 -2.56 -32.66
C ARG A 178 6.49 -3.10 -31.56
N PRO A 179 6.86 -4.19 -30.87
CA PRO A 179 6.15 -4.61 -29.67
C PRO A 179 6.07 -3.48 -28.64
N LEU A 180 4.93 -3.41 -27.97
CA LEU A 180 4.66 -2.50 -26.87
C LEU A 180 5.61 -2.80 -25.71
N ASP A 181 6.42 -1.79 -25.39
CA ASP A 181 7.25 -1.76 -24.20
C ASP A 181 6.79 -0.56 -23.35
N ILE A 182 6.02 -0.86 -22.31
CA ILE A 182 5.42 0.16 -21.44
C ILE A 182 6.54 0.96 -20.74
N SER A 183 7.67 0.34 -20.39
CA SER A 183 8.80 1.02 -19.75
C SER A 183 9.42 2.07 -20.66
N ARG A 184 9.66 1.71 -21.92
CA ARG A 184 10.15 2.66 -22.93
C ARG A 184 9.15 3.79 -23.16
N CYS A 185 7.86 3.49 -23.23
CA CYS A 185 6.82 4.52 -23.34
C CYS A 185 6.82 5.50 -22.16
N ALA A 186 7.08 5.02 -20.95
CA ALA A 186 7.17 5.85 -19.74
C ALA A 186 8.58 6.41 -19.47
N LYS A 187 9.55 6.19 -20.37
CA LYS A 187 10.97 6.56 -20.18
C LYS A 187 11.57 6.01 -18.88
N CYS A 188 11.14 4.82 -18.47
CA CYS A 188 11.65 4.11 -17.31
C CYS A 188 12.63 3.01 -17.73
N SER A 189 13.63 2.73 -16.90
CA SER A 189 14.60 1.65 -17.13
C SER A 189 14.12 0.27 -16.67
N ASN A 190 12.95 0.17 -16.03
CA ASN A 190 12.40 -1.07 -15.48
C ASN A 190 10.91 -1.25 -15.84
N CYS A 191 10.43 -2.50 -15.82
CA CYS A 191 9.04 -2.89 -16.10
C CYS A 191 8.05 -2.67 -14.95
N ARG A 192 8.44 -1.93 -13.89
CA ARG A 192 7.68 -1.75 -12.65
C ARG A 192 7.22 -0.30 -12.50
N ILE A 193 6.48 0.18 -13.48
CA ILE A 193 6.07 1.58 -13.55
C ILE A 193 5.08 1.89 -12.41
N GLY A 194 5.38 2.95 -11.66
CA GLY A 194 4.61 3.37 -10.49
C GLY A 194 4.90 2.58 -9.21
N GLU A 195 5.81 1.60 -9.23
CA GLU A 195 6.36 1.02 -8.00
C GLU A 195 7.49 1.94 -7.46
N ALA A 196 7.60 2.05 -6.13
CA ALA A 196 8.73 2.74 -5.53
C ALA A 196 10.04 2.01 -5.85
N GLN A 197 11.12 2.76 -6.12
CA GLN A 197 12.44 2.19 -6.41
C GLN A 197 12.95 1.29 -5.27
N ASN A 198 12.60 1.64 -4.02
CA ASN A 198 12.84 0.85 -2.82
C ASN A 198 11.51 0.42 -2.21
N PRO A 199 10.91 -0.70 -2.67
CA PRO A 199 9.68 -1.19 -2.08
C PRO A 199 9.93 -1.57 -0.63
N GLY A 200 9.10 -1.06 0.29
CA GLY A 200 9.17 -1.42 1.70
C GLY A 200 9.09 -2.95 1.91
N PRO A 201 9.59 -3.47 3.05
CA PRO A 201 9.72 -4.90 3.28
C PRO A 201 8.39 -5.64 3.04
N GLY A 202 8.45 -6.70 2.24
CA GLY A 202 7.31 -7.57 1.95
C GLY A 202 6.74 -8.20 3.23
N ARG A 203 5.45 -8.57 3.19
CA ARG A 203 4.63 -9.19 4.26
C ARG A 203 5.40 -9.46 5.56
N ARG A 204 5.08 -8.69 6.61
CA ARG A 204 5.57 -8.94 7.99
C ARG A 204 5.48 -10.43 8.30
N ALA A 205 6.60 -11.02 8.70
CA ALA A 205 6.63 -12.35 9.28
C ALA A 205 5.61 -12.44 10.41
N PRO A 206 5.04 -13.64 10.69
CA PRO A 206 4.26 -13.87 11.90
C PRO A 206 5.05 -13.31 13.09
N ARG A 207 4.41 -12.46 13.89
CA ARG A 207 5.07 -11.94 15.08
C ARG A 207 5.36 -13.13 16.00
N PRO A 208 6.59 -13.29 16.50
CA PRO A 208 6.86 -14.29 17.52
C PRO A 208 5.94 -14.04 18.73
N ASP A 209 5.59 -15.13 19.42
CA ASP A 209 4.81 -15.06 20.66
C ASP A 209 5.73 -14.54 21.76
N VAL A 210 5.81 -13.22 21.87
CA VAL A 210 6.67 -12.52 22.82
C VAL A 210 5.79 -11.82 23.84
N GLN A 211 6.09 -12.05 25.11
CA GLN A 211 5.49 -11.31 26.21
C GLN A 211 5.89 -9.84 26.09
N LEU A 212 4.90 -8.96 25.86
CA LEU A 212 5.13 -7.53 25.58
C LEU A 212 5.93 -6.83 26.68
N ARG A 213 5.86 -7.33 27.92
CA ARG A 213 6.62 -6.84 29.08
C ARG A 213 8.13 -7.05 28.96
N ASP A 214 8.55 -8.06 28.20
CA ASP A 214 9.96 -8.49 28.08
C ASP A 214 10.63 -7.89 26.82
N ILE A 215 9.89 -7.08 26.06
CA ILE A 215 10.39 -6.41 24.86
C ILE A 215 11.03 -5.10 25.28
N GLN A 216 12.34 -4.99 25.06
CA GLN A 216 13.03 -3.71 25.13
C GLN A 216 12.50 -2.79 24.02
N LEU A 217 11.54 -1.92 24.36
CA LEU A 217 10.89 -0.99 23.42
C LEU A 217 11.84 0.11 22.92
N VAL A 218 12.95 0.29 23.63
CA VAL A 218 13.92 1.37 23.44
C VAL A 218 15.22 0.77 22.90
N GLN A 219 15.73 1.33 21.79
CA GLN A 219 17.01 0.91 21.23
C GLN A 219 18.16 1.15 22.24
N PRO A 220 19.23 0.35 22.24
CA PRO A 220 20.36 0.53 23.17
C PRO A 220 20.92 1.96 23.19
N ALA A 221 20.99 2.61 22.02
CA ALA A 221 21.42 4.01 21.91
C ALA A 221 20.46 4.99 22.61
N THR A 222 19.15 4.77 22.48
CA THR A 222 18.13 5.59 23.16
C THR A 222 18.11 5.31 24.66
N ALA A 223 18.35 4.07 25.08
CA ALA A 223 18.47 3.71 26.50
C ALA A 223 19.71 4.37 27.14
N ALA A 224 20.85 4.37 26.44
CA ALA A 224 22.05 5.07 26.88
C ALA A 224 21.82 6.58 27.02
N LEU A 225 21.10 7.19 26.06
CA LEU A 225 20.72 8.60 26.13
C LEU A 225 19.79 8.87 27.33
N GLN A 226 18.76 8.04 27.53
CA GLN A 226 17.85 8.15 28.66
C GLN A 226 18.60 8.07 30.00
N ASN A 227 19.51 7.11 30.15
CA ASN A 227 20.32 6.97 31.36
C ASN A 227 21.22 8.19 31.60
N SER A 228 21.80 8.75 30.53
CA SER A 228 22.62 9.97 30.63
C SER A 228 21.79 11.17 31.06
N VAL A 229 20.62 11.39 30.45
CA VAL A 229 19.72 12.49 30.81
C VAL A 229 19.19 12.31 32.23
N TRP A 230 18.83 11.09 32.59
CA TRP A 230 18.37 10.74 33.94
C TRP A 230 19.44 11.01 35.00
N ALA A 231 20.69 10.63 34.75
CA ALA A 231 21.80 10.91 35.67
C ALA A 231 22.02 12.42 35.87
N LYS A 232 21.93 13.22 34.80
CA LYS A 232 22.03 14.68 34.87
C LYS A 232 20.86 15.30 35.63
N PHE A 233 19.65 14.78 35.45
CA PHE A 233 18.48 15.18 36.21
C PHE A 233 18.67 14.91 37.72
N LEU A 234 19.09 13.70 38.10
CA LEU A 234 19.32 13.36 39.51
C LEU A 234 20.41 14.24 40.13
N PHE A 235 21.47 14.56 39.38
CA PHE A 235 22.51 15.48 39.82
C PHE A 235 21.96 16.90 40.06
N TRP A 236 21.10 17.40 39.16
CA TRP A 236 20.45 18.70 39.31
C TRP A 236 19.53 18.76 40.54
N VAL A 237 18.73 17.70 40.78
CA VAL A 237 17.90 17.60 41.99
C VAL A 237 18.77 17.57 43.25
N LYS A 238 19.85 16.77 43.25
CA LYS A 238 20.81 16.69 44.36
C LYS A 238 21.45 18.03 44.68
N ALA A 239 21.80 18.81 43.65
CA ALA A 239 22.40 20.15 43.83
C ALA A 239 21.43 21.15 44.50
N GLY A 240 20.12 21.00 44.30
CA GLY A 240 19.09 21.83 44.93
C GLY A 240 18.61 21.33 46.30
N THR A 241 19.01 20.13 46.69
CA THR A 241 18.56 19.45 47.93
C THR A 241 19.76 18.72 48.55
N ASP A 242 19.62 17.42 48.80
CA ASP A 242 20.62 16.48 49.30
C ASP A 242 20.25 15.06 48.81
N ASP A 243 20.97 14.04 49.28
CA ASP A 243 20.69 12.65 48.87
C ASP A 243 19.30 12.16 49.30
N ASP A 244 18.81 12.60 50.47
CA ASP A 244 17.47 12.25 50.96
C ASP A 244 16.38 12.94 50.12
N GLY A 245 16.64 14.17 49.66
CA GLY A 245 15.79 14.90 48.72
C GLY A 245 15.61 14.18 47.38
N VAL A 246 16.67 13.57 46.84
CA VAL A 246 16.59 12.77 45.60
C VAL A 246 15.73 11.52 45.80
N VAL A 247 15.89 10.84 46.93
CA VAL A 247 15.10 9.64 47.27
C VAL A 247 13.61 10.00 47.40
N HIS A 248 13.29 11.08 48.10
CA HIS A 248 11.91 11.56 48.23
C HIS A 248 11.32 12.02 46.89
N ALA A 249 12.11 12.73 46.07
CA ALA A 249 11.70 13.18 44.74
C ALA A 249 11.38 12.03 43.79
N THR A 250 12.15 10.94 43.83
CA THR A 250 11.95 9.78 42.95
C THR A 250 10.90 8.80 43.46
N ALA A 251 10.65 8.76 44.78
CA ALA A 251 9.63 7.92 45.39
C ALA A 251 8.20 8.47 45.25
N ASN A 252 8.05 9.79 45.04
CA ASN A 252 6.74 10.43 44.85
C ASN A 252 6.50 10.80 43.37
N PRO A 253 5.59 10.12 42.65
CA PRO A 253 5.37 10.34 41.22
C PRO A 253 4.92 11.76 40.86
N GLU A 254 4.12 12.41 41.71
CA GLU A 254 3.60 13.76 41.44
C GLU A 254 4.74 14.78 41.52
N LEU A 255 5.55 14.68 42.58
CA LEU A 255 6.73 15.51 42.76
C LEU A 255 7.77 15.28 41.65
N LEU A 256 7.97 14.02 41.23
CA LEU A 256 8.88 13.67 40.15
C LEU A 256 8.49 14.33 38.83
N VAL A 257 7.19 14.34 38.49
CA VAL A 257 6.70 14.97 37.26
C VAL A 257 6.93 16.47 37.28
N GLU A 258 6.63 17.14 38.39
CA GLU A 258 6.85 18.58 38.54
C GLU A 258 8.35 18.94 38.43
N LEU A 259 9.23 18.16 39.08
CA LEU A 259 10.67 18.36 38.99
C LEU A 259 11.23 18.08 37.58
N LEU A 260 10.69 17.10 36.86
CA LEU A 260 11.07 16.84 35.47
C LEU A 260 10.62 17.98 34.54
N CYS A 261 9.44 18.55 34.75
CA CYS A 261 8.98 19.73 34.03
C CYS A 261 9.89 20.94 34.29
N ALA A 262 10.23 21.19 35.56
CA ALA A 262 11.15 22.26 35.95
C ALA A 262 12.55 22.06 35.35
N TYR A 263 13.08 20.83 35.39
CA TYR A 263 14.37 20.50 34.78
C TYR A 263 14.36 20.68 33.26
N GLY A 264 13.28 20.28 32.59
CA GLY A 264 13.08 20.53 31.17
C GLY A 264 13.10 22.02 30.82
N GLN A 265 12.51 22.86 31.67
CA GLN A 265 12.57 24.31 31.53
C GLN A 265 14.00 24.86 31.68
N VAL A 266 14.77 24.35 32.66
CA VAL A 266 16.19 24.70 32.84
C VAL A 266 17.00 24.33 31.60
N LEU A 267 16.83 23.12 31.07
CA LEU A 267 17.51 22.69 29.84
C LEU A 267 17.16 23.61 28.66
N TYR A 268 15.88 23.89 28.45
CA TYR A 268 15.42 24.76 27.37
C TYR A 268 15.99 26.18 27.48
N SER A 269 16.04 26.73 28.70
CA SER A 269 16.60 28.06 28.95
C SER A 269 18.12 28.10 28.83
N SER A 270 18.83 27.04 29.23
CA SER A 270 20.30 26.94 29.14
C SER A 270 20.82 26.65 27.72
N GLU A 271 20.04 25.93 26.90
CA GLU A 271 20.38 25.67 25.49
C GLU A 271 20.08 26.88 24.57
N ALA A 272 19.34 27.89 25.05
CA ALA A 272 19.00 29.09 24.30
C ALA A 272 20.15 30.13 24.22
N GLU A 273 21.25 29.95 24.99
CA GLU A 273 22.40 30.88 25.01
C GLU A 273 23.64 30.38 24.24
N GLY A 274 23.56 29.26 23.50
CA GLY A 274 24.67 28.73 22.70
C GLY A 274 24.32 28.47 21.23
N PRO A 275 25.24 28.70 20.26
CA PRO A 275 24.95 28.47 18.86
C PRO A 275 24.84 26.98 18.56
N ILE A 276 23.80 26.60 17.81
CA ILE A 276 23.55 25.23 17.33
C ILE A 276 24.80 24.66 16.63
N PRO A 277 25.50 23.64 17.16
CA PRO A 277 26.60 23.02 16.45
C PRO A 277 26.12 21.84 15.60
N SER A 278 26.51 21.88 14.34
CA SER A 278 26.41 20.78 13.39
C SER A 278 27.12 19.52 13.89
N ARG A 279 26.48 18.39 13.59
CA ARG A 279 26.92 16.99 13.78
C ARG A 279 28.37 16.73 13.32
N ASN A 280 29.31 16.63 14.27
CA ASN A 280 30.48 15.71 14.31
C ASN A 280 31.60 16.27 15.21
N ARG A 281 31.86 15.64 16.37
CA ARG A 281 33.22 15.33 16.91
C ARG A 281 33.15 14.55 18.23
N HIS A 282 34.13 13.65 18.39
CA HIS A 282 34.43 12.83 19.57
C HIS A 282 35.03 13.66 20.74
N PRO A 283 35.12 13.10 21.97
CA PRO A 283 35.19 13.88 23.20
C PRO A 283 36.62 14.15 23.66
N ASN A 284 36.86 15.36 24.20
CA ASN A 284 37.70 15.56 25.39
C ASN A 284 37.65 17.01 25.90
N ALA A 285 37.75 17.12 27.24
CA ALA A 285 38.26 18.22 28.08
C ALA A 285 37.28 19.14 28.85
N ALA A 286 37.50 19.13 30.19
CA ALA A 286 37.38 20.14 31.26
C ALA A 286 35.99 20.74 31.62
N MET A 287 35.51 20.70 32.89
CA MET A 287 35.89 21.51 34.09
C MET A 287 35.81 23.03 33.77
N GLU A 288 35.06 23.92 34.44
CA GLU A 288 34.62 24.11 35.84
C GLU A 288 33.40 25.08 35.88
N ASP A 289 32.80 25.20 37.08
CA ASP A 289 32.06 26.33 37.70
C ASP A 289 30.77 26.91 37.09
N GLU A 290 29.69 26.87 37.88
CA GLU A 290 29.17 28.01 38.67
C GLU A 290 27.79 27.66 39.28
N ALA A 291 27.57 28.16 40.50
CA ALA A 291 26.43 27.85 41.36
C ALA A 291 25.31 28.88 41.20
N PHE A 292 24.04 28.49 41.06
CA PHE A 292 22.90 29.37 41.37
C PHE A 292 21.62 28.59 41.74
N LEU A 293 21.22 28.71 43.00
CA LEU A 293 19.85 28.59 43.54
C LEU A 293 19.34 30.03 43.82
N PRO A 294 18.07 30.28 44.17
CA PRO A 294 16.79 29.61 43.85
C PRO A 294 15.69 30.62 43.43
N VAL A 295 14.55 30.17 42.86
CA VAL A 295 13.26 30.90 43.01
C VAL A 295 12.08 29.91 43.12
N PHE A 296 11.42 29.96 44.27
CA PHE A 296 10.07 29.45 44.55
C PHE A 296 9.06 30.58 44.27
N ILE A 297 7.98 30.35 43.52
CA ILE A 297 6.69 31.06 43.71
C ILE A 297 5.53 30.10 43.44
N ALA A 298 4.60 30.10 44.39
CA ALA A 298 3.33 29.37 44.43
C ALA A 298 2.18 30.13 43.72
N SER A 299 1.04 29.42 43.61
CA SER A 299 -0.34 29.93 43.69
C SER A 299 -1.13 30.26 42.41
N ALA A 300 -2.02 29.31 42.07
CA ALA A 300 -3.49 29.42 42.08
C ALA A 300 -4.30 30.10 40.94
N GLN A 301 -5.23 29.26 40.44
CA GLN A 301 -6.69 29.48 40.24
C GLN A 301 -7.29 30.20 39.01
N ARG A 302 -8.24 29.45 38.40
CA ARG A 302 -9.54 29.84 37.78
C ARG A 302 -9.46 30.64 36.45
N SER A 303 -10.35 30.54 35.46
CA SER A 303 -11.64 29.85 35.26
C SER A 303 -12.05 29.97 33.77
N SER A 304 -12.89 29.03 33.31
CA SER A 304 -14.01 29.19 32.35
C SER A 304 -13.84 29.98 31.03
N ALA A 305 -14.07 29.29 29.91
CA ALA A 305 -15.20 29.56 28.99
C ALA A 305 -15.14 28.68 27.73
N SER A 306 -16.30 28.30 27.22
CA SER A 306 -16.59 27.76 25.87
C SER A 306 -17.95 28.34 25.46
N PRO A 307 -18.42 28.16 24.21
CA PRO A 307 -17.85 28.38 22.87
C PRO A 307 -18.75 29.38 22.09
N PRO A 308 -18.66 29.57 20.74
CA PRO A 308 -19.49 28.73 19.85
C PRO A 308 -18.99 28.61 18.37
N GLY A 309 -19.66 27.76 17.58
CA GLY A 309 -20.06 28.16 16.21
C GLY A 309 -19.57 27.30 15.03
N LEU A 310 -20.55 26.72 14.31
CA LEU A 310 -20.45 25.84 13.14
C LEU A 310 -20.63 26.59 11.79
N THR A 311 -20.04 26.01 10.73
CA THR A 311 -20.38 26.06 9.26
C THR A 311 -19.98 27.31 8.44
N PRO A 312 -19.88 27.27 7.07
CA PRO A 312 -20.30 26.22 6.12
C PRO A 312 -19.33 25.87 4.95
N ALA A 313 -19.74 24.83 4.22
CA ALA A 313 -19.20 24.38 2.93
C ALA A 313 -19.49 25.34 1.76
N GLY A 314 -18.62 25.35 0.75
CA GLY A 314 -18.97 25.84 -0.59
C GLY A 314 -17.81 26.29 -1.47
N ARG A 315 -17.29 25.39 -2.33
CA ARG A 315 -16.91 25.68 -3.73
C ARG A 315 -16.40 24.42 -4.43
N ALA A 316 -17.28 23.87 -5.27
CA ALA A 316 -16.93 22.99 -6.38
C ALA A 316 -17.20 23.74 -7.70
N LEU A 317 -16.57 23.24 -8.77
CA LEU A 317 -16.86 23.49 -10.19
C LEU A 317 -16.37 24.82 -10.79
N LYS A 318 -15.20 24.75 -11.44
CA LYS A 318 -14.91 25.25 -12.80
C LYS A 318 -13.41 25.14 -13.07
N ARG A 319 -12.93 23.96 -13.45
CA ARG A 319 -11.58 23.77 -14.00
C ARG A 319 -11.43 22.36 -14.59
N ASP A 320 -12.15 22.05 -15.67
CA ASP A 320 -11.81 20.84 -16.45
C ASP A 320 -12.21 20.84 -17.94
N ALA A 321 -12.54 21.99 -18.53
CA ALA A 321 -12.92 22.07 -19.95
C ALA A 321 -11.79 22.53 -20.89
N ARG A 322 -10.54 22.67 -20.41
CA ARG A 322 -9.41 23.18 -21.23
C ARG A 322 -8.25 22.20 -21.43
N ARG A 323 -8.37 20.95 -20.97
CA ARG A 323 -7.32 19.93 -21.15
C ARG A 323 -7.55 18.95 -22.30
N ASP A 324 -8.77 18.86 -22.83
CA ASP A 324 -9.09 17.90 -23.91
C ASP A 324 -8.75 18.39 -25.33
N ALA A 325 -8.58 19.70 -25.54
CA ALA A 325 -8.24 20.23 -26.86
C ALA A 325 -6.77 20.00 -27.28
N ARG A 326 -5.85 19.75 -26.34
CA ARG A 326 -4.43 19.50 -26.64
C ARG A 326 -4.09 18.02 -26.86
N PHE A 327 -5.01 17.11 -26.57
CA PHE A 327 -4.78 15.68 -26.75
C PHE A 327 -5.17 15.18 -28.15
N LEU A 328 -6.14 15.84 -28.80
CA LEU A 328 -6.57 15.51 -30.16
C LEU A 328 -5.58 15.96 -31.25
N GLN A 329 -4.78 17.00 -30.99
CA GLN A 329 -3.76 17.49 -31.91
C GLN A 329 -2.47 16.63 -31.91
N TRP A 330 -2.34 15.66 -30.99
CA TRP A 330 -1.17 14.77 -30.90
C TRP A 330 -1.34 13.41 -31.60
N ILE A 331 -2.57 13.06 -32.03
CA ILE A 331 -2.88 11.75 -32.63
C ILE A 331 -3.20 11.77 -34.13
N GLY A 332 -3.01 12.91 -34.82
CA GLY A 332 -2.96 12.99 -36.29
C GLY A 332 -4.12 12.33 -37.04
N LEU A 333 -5.37 12.57 -36.62
CA LEU A 333 -6.55 11.88 -37.19
C LEU A 333 -7.72 12.79 -37.63
N VAL A 334 -7.52 14.11 -37.75
CA VAL A 334 -8.40 15.02 -38.51
C VAL A 334 -7.54 16.20 -38.99
N GLU A 335 -7.70 16.64 -40.25
CA GLU A 335 -7.17 17.93 -40.73
C GLU A 335 -7.79 19.13 -40.01
#